data_AF-A0A7S8IDP2-F1
#
_entry.id   AF-A0A7S8IDP2-F1
#
_cell.length_a   1.000
_cell.length_b   1.000
_cell.length_c   1.000
_cell.angle_alpha   90.00
_cell.angle_beta   90.00
_cell.angle_gamma   90.00
#
_symmetry.space_group_name_H-M   'P 1'
#
loop_
_entity.id
_entity.type
_entity.pdbx_description
1 polymer ?
#
loop_
_entity_poly.entity_id
_entity_poly.type
_entity_poly.pdbx_seq_one_letter_code
_entity_poly.pdbx_strand_id
1 'polypeptide(L)'
;MTEAIVTDLDAVRLLATAHQDAFDVMRYMLQLDDDLSDEAIDNLVERIAEPVIKAIDCTQCGNCCRSLHVYLTESDAVRLAEALGKSTDAIVDTYIDQESAQAEGEWGRFAQRPCALLKGNLCSIYAHRPNTCRAYPQFTPDFRWLLPDIIEGASLCPIIYNVLVRLLPLVDEGIEKHI
;
A
#
# COMPACT_ATOMS: atom_id res chain seq x y z
N MET A 1 17.86 4.91 18.17
CA MET A 1 17.97 6.25 17.54
C MET A 1 16.84 6.33 16.52
N THR A 2 15.97 7.32 16.57
CA THR A 2 14.92 7.47 15.54
C THR A 2 15.59 7.78 14.20
N GLU A 3 15.60 6.81 13.29
CA GLU A 3 16.05 7.04 11.91
C GLU A 3 15.30 8.21 11.30
N ALA A 4 15.97 8.98 10.45
CA ALA A 4 15.32 10.04 9.69
C ALA A 4 14.28 9.44 8.73
N ILE A 5 13.20 10.18 8.46
CA ILE A 5 12.20 9.77 7.47
C ILE A 5 12.74 10.09 6.08
N VAL A 6 12.78 9.08 5.20
CA VAL A 6 13.20 9.23 3.80
C VAL A 6 11.97 9.39 2.90
N THR A 7 11.83 10.52 2.21
CA THR A 7 10.68 10.78 1.31
C THR A 7 11.05 10.97 -0.16
N ASP A 8 12.32 11.17 -0.46
CA ASP A 8 12.81 11.28 -1.84
C ASP A 8 12.66 9.93 -2.56
N LEU A 9 11.98 9.91 -3.71
CA LEU A 9 11.58 8.66 -4.37
C LEU A 9 12.78 7.89 -4.93
N ASP A 10 13.80 8.59 -5.43
CA ASP A 10 15.00 7.95 -5.97
C ASP A 10 15.83 7.34 -4.84
N ALA A 11 15.97 8.05 -3.72
CA ALA A 11 16.58 7.53 -2.51
C ALA A 11 15.81 6.32 -1.95
N VAL A 12 14.48 6.41 -1.84
CA VAL A 12 13.63 5.29 -1.37
C VAL A 12 13.83 4.07 -2.26
N ARG A 13 13.81 4.25 -3.58
CA ARG A 13 14.00 3.14 -4.52
C ARG A 13 15.38 2.48 -4.35
N LEU A 14 16.44 3.29 -4.32
CA LEU A 14 17.81 2.79 -4.16
C LEU A 14 17.99 2.05 -2.83
N LEU A 15 17.50 2.65 -1.75
CA LEU A 15 17.61 2.08 -0.41
C LEU A 15 16.75 0.82 -0.26
N ALA A 16 15.54 0.78 -0.81
CA ALA A 16 14.70 -0.42 -0.78
C ALA A 16 15.38 -1.57 -1.53
N THR A 17 15.99 -1.30 -2.69
CA THR A 17 16.79 -2.31 -3.40
C THR A 17 17.98 -2.79 -2.58
N ALA A 18 18.68 -1.89 -1.87
CA ALA A 18 19.80 -2.27 -1.01
C ALA A 18 19.39 -3.11 0.21
N HIS A 19 18.15 -2.93 0.71
CA HIS A 19 17.61 -3.68 1.84
C HIS A 19 16.81 -4.93 1.44
N GLN A 20 16.73 -5.27 0.14
CA GLN A 20 15.87 -6.35 -0.34
C GLN A 20 16.17 -7.68 0.37
N ASP A 21 17.44 -8.08 0.46
CA ASP A 21 17.83 -9.34 1.12
C ASP A 21 17.45 -9.33 2.62
N ALA A 22 17.59 -8.19 3.29
CA ALA A 22 17.21 -8.05 4.70
C ALA A 22 15.70 -8.15 4.90
N PHE A 23 14.91 -7.55 4.00
CA PHE A 23 13.46 -7.68 4.00
C PHE A 23 13.02 -9.13 3.76
N ASP A 24 13.69 -9.85 2.84
CA ASP A 24 13.40 -11.25 2.60
C ASP A 24 13.72 -12.14 3.79
N VAL A 25 14.86 -11.91 4.48
CA VAL A 25 15.19 -12.62 5.73
C VAL A 25 14.14 -12.33 6.81
N MET A 26 13.79 -11.07 7.03
CA MET A 26 12.74 -10.67 7.97
C MET A 26 11.40 -11.35 7.66
N ARG A 27 11.03 -11.43 6.37
CA ARG A 27 9.83 -12.15 5.96
C ARG A 27 9.87 -13.62 6.35
N TYR A 28 10.98 -14.32 6.08
CA TYR A 28 11.11 -15.72 6.49
C TYR A 28 11.04 -15.89 8.00
N MET A 29 11.68 -15.00 8.77
CA MET A 29 11.63 -15.05 10.23
C MET A 29 10.18 -14.92 10.72
N LEU A 30 9.43 -13.94 10.24
CA LEU A 30 8.05 -13.71 10.69
C LEU A 30 7.06 -14.76 10.18
N GLN A 31 7.26 -15.31 8.98
CA GLN A 31 6.35 -16.31 8.39
C GLN A 31 6.53 -17.71 8.99
N LEU A 32 7.71 -18.02 9.51
CA LEU A 32 8.02 -19.34 10.07
C LEU A 32 7.95 -19.38 11.60
N ASP A 33 7.67 -18.24 12.23
CA ASP A 33 7.54 -18.12 13.67
C ASP A 33 6.08 -18.38 14.09
N ASP A 34 5.81 -19.63 14.46
CA ASP A 34 4.49 -20.08 14.92
C ASP A 34 4.19 -19.69 16.39
N ASP A 35 5.19 -19.23 17.14
CA ASP A 35 5.02 -18.83 18.55
C ASP A 35 4.39 -17.43 18.68
N LEU A 36 4.51 -16.62 17.63
CA LEU A 36 3.92 -15.29 17.53
C LEU A 36 2.51 -15.31 16.94
N SER A 37 1.56 -14.70 17.63
CA SER A 37 0.21 -14.51 17.07
C SER A 37 0.19 -13.39 16.03
N ASP A 38 -0.69 -13.52 15.02
CA ASP A 38 -0.88 -12.47 14.01
C ASP A 38 -1.33 -11.15 14.66
N GLU A 39 -2.20 -11.20 15.68
CA GLU A 39 -2.65 -10.03 16.43
C GLU A 39 -1.48 -9.30 17.12
N ALA A 40 -0.52 -10.04 17.66
CA ALA A 40 0.65 -9.46 18.30
C ALA A 40 1.56 -8.73 17.28
N ILE A 41 1.75 -9.33 16.10
CA ILE A 41 2.51 -8.73 15.00
C ILE A 41 1.80 -7.48 14.48
N ASP A 42 0.49 -7.56 14.23
CA ASP A 42 -0.32 -6.44 13.74
C ASP A 42 -0.25 -5.25 14.69
N ASN A 43 -0.41 -5.48 16.00
CA ASN A 43 -0.30 -4.43 17.02
C ASN A 43 1.08 -3.76 17.01
N LEU A 44 2.17 -4.53 16.89
CA LEU A 44 3.52 -3.96 16.82
C LEU A 44 3.70 -3.11 15.55
N VAL A 45 3.27 -3.63 14.40
CA VAL A 45 3.38 -2.94 13.12
C VAL A 45 2.58 -1.65 13.12
N GLU A 46 1.38 -1.64 13.69
CA GLU A 46 0.58 -0.42 13.85
C GLU A 46 1.30 0.64 14.71
N ARG A 47 1.92 0.24 15.83
CA ARG A 47 2.73 1.14 16.67
C ARG A 47 3.88 1.79 15.90
N ILE A 48 4.47 1.08 14.92
CA ILE A 48 5.56 1.59 14.08
C ILE A 48 5.02 2.42 12.91
N ALA A 49 3.95 1.97 12.27
CA ALA A 49 3.38 2.57 11.07
C ALA A 49 2.69 3.90 11.36
N GLU A 50 1.97 4.02 12.47
CA GLU A 50 1.21 5.22 12.81
C GLU A 50 2.05 6.52 12.80
N PRO A 51 3.20 6.62 13.48
CA PRO A 51 4.04 7.82 13.42
C PRO A 51 4.65 8.07 12.03
N VAL A 52 4.97 7.02 11.26
CA VAL A 52 5.50 7.15 9.89
C VAL A 52 4.44 7.70 8.94
N ILE A 53 3.22 7.14 8.99
CA ILE A 53 2.08 7.60 8.18
C ILE A 53 1.77 9.06 8.48
N LYS A 54 1.77 9.47 9.76
CA LYS A 54 1.54 10.88 10.15
C LYS A 54 2.64 11.82 9.67
N ALA A 55 3.87 11.34 9.51
CA ALA A 55 5.02 12.16 9.12
C ALA A 55 5.14 12.37 7.59
N ILE A 56 4.42 11.61 6.77
CA ILE A 56 4.56 11.63 5.30
C ILE A 56 3.23 12.04 4.67
N ASP A 57 3.23 13.15 3.95
CA ASP A 57 2.08 13.55 3.12
C ASP A 57 2.03 12.70 1.83
N CYS A 58 1.20 11.66 1.83
CA CYS A 58 1.03 10.76 0.71
C CYS A 58 0.38 11.41 -0.53
N THR A 59 -0.11 12.65 -0.43
CA THR A 59 -0.70 13.39 -1.55
C THR A 59 0.34 14.05 -2.45
N GLN A 60 1.61 14.08 -2.04
CA GLN A 60 2.66 14.81 -2.75
C GLN A 60 3.28 14.03 -3.92
N CYS A 61 3.43 12.71 -3.82
CA CYS A 61 4.24 11.94 -4.78
C CYS A 61 3.44 11.35 -5.95
N GLY A 62 2.20 10.93 -5.72
CA GLY A 62 1.34 10.29 -6.73
C GLY A 62 1.88 8.96 -7.30
N ASN A 63 2.92 8.36 -6.70
CA ASN A 63 3.63 7.22 -7.28
C ASN A 63 2.74 5.97 -7.39
N CYS A 64 1.93 5.69 -6.36
CA CYS A 64 0.96 4.59 -6.39
C CYS A 64 -0.08 4.77 -7.50
N CYS A 65 -0.57 5.99 -7.75
CA CYS A 65 -1.54 6.28 -8.81
C CYS A 65 -0.98 6.09 -10.24
N ARG A 66 0.35 6.11 -10.39
CA ARG A 66 1.04 5.91 -11.67
C ARG A 66 1.41 4.45 -11.93
N SER A 67 1.67 3.70 -10.86
CA SER A 67 2.31 2.38 -10.96
C SER A 67 1.36 1.22 -10.66
N LEU A 68 0.45 1.38 -9.70
CA LEU A 68 -0.38 0.27 -9.23
C LEU A 68 -1.64 0.09 -10.08
N HIS A 69 -2.07 -1.16 -10.20
CA HIS A 69 -3.46 -1.45 -10.55
C HIS A 69 -4.35 -1.15 -9.35
N VAL A 70 -5.50 -0.54 -9.60
CA VAL A 70 -6.50 -0.25 -8.56
C VAL A 70 -7.73 -1.08 -8.87
N TYR A 71 -7.95 -2.08 -8.02
CA TYR A 71 -9.17 -2.86 -8.00
C TYR A 71 -10.30 -2.08 -7.34
N LEU A 72 -11.49 -2.31 -7.87
CA LEU A 72 -12.71 -1.57 -7.59
C LEU A 72 -13.79 -2.56 -7.17
N THR A 73 -14.69 -2.08 -6.34
CA THR A 73 -15.97 -2.74 -6.05
C THR A 73 -17.10 -2.04 -6.80
N GLU A 74 -18.26 -2.68 -6.87
CA GLU A 74 -19.49 -2.04 -7.38
C GLU A 74 -19.81 -0.74 -6.63
N SER A 75 -19.59 -0.73 -5.31
CA SER A 75 -19.77 0.46 -4.47
C SER A 75 -18.80 1.60 -4.83
N ASP A 76 -17.59 1.28 -5.31
CA ASP A 76 -16.67 2.29 -5.81
C ASP A 76 -17.21 2.88 -7.11
N ALA A 77 -17.74 2.08 -8.03
CA ALA A 77 -18.31 2.59 -9.28
C ALA A 77 -19.47 3.56 -9.04
N VAL A 78 -20.37 3.26 -8.09
CA VAL A 78 -21.44 4.20 -7.68
C VAL A 78 -20.87 5.52 -7.17
N ARG A 79 -19.84 5.47 -6.32
CA ARG A 79 -19.19 6.65 -5.76
C ARG A 79 -18.47 7.49 -6.81
N LEU A 80 -17.85 6.84 -7.80
CA LEU A 80 -17.25 7.49 -8.96
C LEU A 80 -18.31 8.19 -9.81
N ALA A 81 -19.47 7.55 -9.98
CA ALA A 81 -20.59 8.07 -10.75
C ALA A 81 -21.14 9.37 -10.14
N GLU A 82 -21.35 9.37 -8.82
CA GLU A 82 -21.74 10.55 -8.05
C GLU A 82 -20.74 11.70 -8.21
N ALA A 83 -19.44 11.40 -8.05
CA ALA A 83 -18.39 12.41 -8.13
C ALA A 83 -18.24 13.05 -9.52
N LEU A 84 -18.53 12.28 -10.58
CA LEU A 84 -18.37 12.69 -11.97
C LEU A 84 -19.68 13.16 -12.62
N GLY A 85 -20.81 13.05 -11.92
CA GLY A 85 -22.13 13.38 -12.45
C GLY A 85 -22.52 12.50 -13.64
N LYS A 86 -22.16 11.21 -13.61
CA LYS A 86 -22.44 10.21 -14.67
C LYS A 86 -23.31 9.08 -14.12
N SER A 87 -23.89 8.26 -14.99
CA SER A 87 -24.51 7.00 -14.57
C SER A 87 -23.43 5.96 -14.23
N THR A 88 -23.76 5.00 -13.37
CA THR A 88 -22.86 3.89 -13.03
C THR A 88 -22.46 3.10 -14.27
N ASP A 89 -23.39 2.81 -15.18
CA ASP A 89 -23.09 2.12 -16.45
C ASP A 89 -22.03 2.87 -17.26
N ALA A 90 -22.17 4.20 -17.37
CA ALA A 90 -21.18 5.01 -18.08
C ALA A 90 -19.81 5.01 -17.37
N ILE A 91 -19.77 4.86 -16.04
CA ILE A 91 -18.51 4.68 -15.30
C ILE A 91 -17.87 3.34 -15.63
N VAL A 92 -18.66 2.26 -15.58
CA VAL A 92 -18.20 0.90 -15.88
C VAL A 92 -17.61 0.87 -17.29
N ASP A 93 -18.38 1.34 -18.28
CA ASP A 93 -17.97 1.34 -19.69
C ASP A 93 -16.72 2.18 -19.97
N THR A 94 -16.54 3.30 -19.26
CA THR A 94 -15.46 4.26 -19.56
C THR A 94 -14.18 4.00 -18.77
N TYR A 95 -14.30 3.60 -17.51
CA TYR A 95 -13.19 3.61 -16.56
C TYR A 95 -12.83 2.22 -16.03
N ILE A 96 -13.67 1.20 -16.20
CA ILE A 96 -13.50 -0.08 -15.52
C ILE A 96 -13.29 -1.21 -16.52
N ASP A 97 -12.20 -1.94 -16.34
CA ASP A 97 -11.89 -3.18 -17.05
C ASP A 97 -12.35 -4.35 -16.17
N GLN A 98 -13.54 -4.88 -16.46
CA GLN A 98 -14.08 -6.04 -15.74
C GLN A 98 -13.56 -7.36 -16.30
N GLU A 99 -13.26 -7.43 -17.61
CA GLU A 99 -12.81 -8.67 -18.26
C GLU A 99 -11.49 -9.15 -17.66
N SER A 100 -10.49 -8.26 -17.60
CA SER A 100 -9.19 -8.65 -17.05
C SER A 100 -9.23 -8.80 -15.53
N ALA A 101 -10.05 -8.00 -14.84
CA ALA A 101 -10.19 -8.12 -13.39
C ALA A 101 -10.81 -9.47 -12.99
N GLN A 102 -11.80 -9.96 -13.73
CA GLN A 102 -12.42 -11.26 -13.46
C GLN A 102 -11.45 -12.43 -13.63
N ALA A 103 -10.49 -12.34 -14.56
CA ALA A 103 -9.42 -13.33 -14.68
C ALA A 103 -8.50 -13.39 -13.45
N GLU A 104 -8.49 -12.33 -12.65
CA GLU A 104 -7.73 -12.17 -11.40
C GLU A 104 -8.62 -12.38 -10.15
N GLY A 105 -9.90 -12.74 -10.33
CA GLY A 105 -10.86 -12.97 -9.24
C GLY A 105 -11.53 -11.70 -8.68
N GLU A 106 -11.38 -10.57 -9.37
CA GLU A 106 -11.83 -9.25 -8.93
C GLU A 106 -13.04 -8.73 -9.72
N TRP A 107 -13.84 -7.84 -9.12
CA TRP A 107 -15.05 -7.30 -9.77
C TRP A 107 -14.73 -6.35 -10.93
N GLY A 108 -13.68 -5.55 -10.77
CA GLY A 108 -13.26 -4.57 -11.76
C GLY A 108 -11.95 -3.92 -11.35
N ARG A 109 -11.21 -3.39 -12.33
CA ARG A 109 -10.03 -2.55 -12.09
C ARG A 109 -10.10 -1.31 -12.97
N PHE A 110 -9.36 -0.25 -12.63
CA PHE A 110 -9.26 0.87 -13.57
C PHE A 110 -8.66 0.40 -14.91
N ALA A 111 -9.34 0.73 -16.01
CA ALA A 111 -8.97 0.32 -17.36
C ALA A 111 -7.67 0.96 -17.88
N GLN A 112 -7.28 2.12 -17.33
CA GLN A 112 -6.09 2.86 -17.74
C GLN A 112 -5.11 3.06 -16.58
N ARG A 113 -3.82 2.98 -16.91
CA ARG A 113 -2.71 3.30 -16.01
C ARG A 113 -1.67 4.17 -16.74
N PRO A 114 -1.27 5.35 -16.20
CA PRO A 114 -1.77 5.98 -14.97
C PRO A 114 -3.28 6.22 -15.01
N CYS A 115 -3.91 6.22 -13.82
CA CYS A 115 -5.36 6.38 -13.71
C CYS A 115 -5.84 7.65 -14.44
N ALA A 116 -6.91 7.56 -15.24
CA ALA A 116 -7.49 8.68 -15.98
C ALA A 116 -7.98 9.85 -15.08
N LEU A 117 -8.17 9.59 -13.79
CA LEU A 117 -8.60 10.59 -12.80
C LEU A 117 -7.43 11.33 -12.14
N LEU A 118 -6.17 10.95 -12.43
CA LEU A 118 -4.98 11.59 -11.87
C LEU A 118 -4.73 12.96 -12.52
N LYS A 119 -4.63 14.02 -11.72
CA LYS A 119 -4.26 15.39 -12.13
C LYS A 119 -3.02 15.84 -11.36
N GLY A 120 -1.89 15.98 -12.05
CA GLY A 120 -0.60 16.16 -11.37
C GLY A 120 -0.32 14.93 -10.52
N ASN A 121 -0.17 15.10 -9.20
CA ASN A 121 0.07 14.03 -8.24
C ASN A 121 -1.16 13.66 -7.40
N LEU A 122 -2.31 14.28 -7.66
CA LEU A 122 -3.52 14.09 -6.87
C LEU A 122 -4.71 13.64 -7.73
N CYS A 123 -5.55 12.78 -7.16
CA CYS A 123 -6.78 12.38 -7.82
C CYS A 123 -7.75 13.58 -7.93
N SER A 124 -8.32 13.79 -9.11
CA SER A 124 -9.31 14.85 -9.38
C SER A 124 -10.59 14.72 -8.57
N ILE A 125 -10.87 13.52 -8.06
CA ILE A 125 -12.01 13.22 -7.19
C ILE A 125 -11.53 12.64 -5.85
N TYR A 126 -10.43 13.16 -5.29
CA TYR A 126 -9.77 12.56 -4.12
C TYR A 126 -10.71 12.19 -2.97
N ALA A 127 -11.72 13.02 -2.67
CA ALA A 127 -12.72 12.75 -1.63
C ALA A 127 -13.63 11.54 -1.92
N HIS A 128 -13.75 11.13 -3.19
CA HIS A 128 -14.56 10.02 -3.71
C HIS A 128 -13.71 8.88 -4.28
N ARG A 129 -12.39 8.88 -4.02
CA ARG A 129 -11.49 7.83 -4.49
C ARG A 129 -11.92 6.43 -3.99
N PRO A 130 -11.57 5.36 -4.73
CA PRO A 130 -11.90 3.99 -4.35
C PRO A 130 -11.37 3.60 -2.97
N ASN A 131 -11.98 2.59 -2.34
CA ASN A 131 -11.53 2.08 -1.04
C ASN A 131 -10.06 1.64 -1.05
N THR A 132 -9.62 0.92 -2.08
CA THR A 132 -8.22 0.50 -2.26
C THR A 132 -7.25 1.70 -2.24
N CYS A 133 -7.61 2.81 -2.88
CA CYS A 133 -6.81 4.04 -2.84
C CYS A 133 -6.82 4.76 -1.49
N ARG A 134 -7.79 4.49 -0.62
CA ARG A 134 -7.84 5.06 0.74
C ARG A 134 -7.04 4.22 1.72
N ALA A 135 -7.10 2.91 1.57
CA ALA A 135 -6.42 1.96 2.43
C ALA A 135 -4.90 1.94 2.18
N TYR A 136 -4.45 2.24 0.96
CA TYR A 136 -3.03 2.13 0.62
C TYR A 136 -2.14 3.20 1.30
N PRO A 137 -0.99 2.81 1.89
CA PRO A 137 -0.57 1.43 2.15
C PRO A 137 -1.28 0.85 3.37
N GLN A 138 -1.78 -0.38 3.24
CA GLN A 138 -2.41 -1.12 4.33
C GLN A 138 -1.42 -2.16 4.86
N PHE A 139 -1.08 -2.08 6.13
CA PHE A 139 -0.18 -3.04 6.78
C PHE A 139 -0.93 -4.13 7.54
N THR A 140 -2.11 -3.81 8.08
CA THR A 140 -2.91 -4.67 8.96
C THR A 140 -4.38 -4.66 8.52
N PRO A 141 -5.18 -5.68 8.91
CA PRO A 141 -4.79 -6.91 9.59
C PRO A 141 -3.95 -7.83 8.70
N ASP A 142 -3.44 -8.92 9.27
CA ASP A 142 -2.75 -10.01 8.57
C ASP A 142 -1.39 -9.59 7.99
N PHE A 143 -0.63 -8.75 8.71
CA PHE A 143 0.67 -8.25 8.23
C PHE A 143 1.61 -9.36 7.77
N ARG A 144 1.65 -10.49 8.49
CA ARG A 144 2.46 -11.68 8.13
C ARG A 144 2.17 -12.18 6.71
N TRP A 145 0.90 -12.13 6.30
CA TRP A 145 0.44 -12.57 4.98
C TRP A 145 0.62 -11.50 3.91
N LEU A 146 0.44 -10.23 4.28
CA LEU A 146 0.65 -9.07 3.39
C LEU A 146 2.13 -8.76 3.15
N LEU A 147 3.03 -9.27 3.99
CA LEU A 147 4.44 -8.90 3.99
C LEU A 147 5.14 -9.03 2.62
N PRO A 148 4.90 -10.07 1.78
CA PRO A 148 5.46 -10.12 0.43
C PRO A 148 5.09 -8.88 -0.41
N ASP A 149 3.81 -8.50 -0.42
CA ASP A 149 3.30 -7.36 -1.20
C ASP A 149 3.81 -6.03 -0.64
N ILE A 150 3.93 -5.94 0.69
CA ILE A 150 4.52 -4.79 1.38
C ILE A 150 6.00 -4.65 1.01
N ILE A 151 6.77 -5.74 0.95
CA ILE A 151 8.17 -5.70 0.54
C ILE A 151 8.29 -5.23 -0.91
N GLU A 152 7.47 -5.74 -1.82
CA GLU A 152 7.45 -5.28 -3.22
C GLU A 152 7.14 -3.77 -3.31
N GLY A 153 6.19 -3.31 -2.49
CA GLY A 153 5.81 -1.91 -2.37
C GLY A 153 6.89 -0.98 -1.77
N ALA A 154 7.94 -1.50 -1.15
CA ALA A 154 8.96 -0.70 -0.48
C ALA A 154 9.73 0.22 -1.43
N SER A 155 9.99 -0.26 -2.66
CA SER A 155 10.65 0.56 -3.69
C SER A 155 9.75 1.66 -4.28
N LEU A 156 8.44 1.57 -4.04
CA LEU A 156 7.43 2.47 -4.59
C LEU A 156 6.99 3.53 -3.59
N CYS A 157 6.77 3.14 -2.33
CA CYS A 157 6.12 3.97 -1.32
C CYS A 157 7.08 4.33 -0.18
N PRO A 158 7.35 5.63 0.06
CA PRO A 158 8.15 6.06 1.21
C PRO A 158 7.61 5.59 2.56
N ILE A 159 6.28 5.51 2.73
CA ILE A 159 5.68 5.03 3.98
C ILE A 159 6.07 3.57 4.22
N ILE A 160 5.87 2.71 3.22
CA ILE A 160 6.23 1.29 3.29
C ILE A 160 7.70 1.12 3.64
N TYR A 161 8.60 1.75 2.88
CA TYR A 161 10.04 1.64 3.12
C TYR A 161 10.40 2.03 4.56
N ASN A 162 9.92 3.19 5.03
CA ASN A 162 10.25 3.68 6.37
C ASN A 162 9.68 2.79 7.49
N VAL A 163 8.55 2.11 7.27
CA VAL A 163 8.01 1.13 8.23
C VAL A 163 8.88 -0.12 8.27
N LEU A 164 9.21 -0.69 7.11
CA LEU A 164 10.00 -1.93 7.05
C LEU A 164 11.40 -1.77 7.67
N VAL A 165 12.11 -0.67 7.37
CA VAL A 165 13.45 -0.47 7.96
C VAL A 165 13.42 -0.26 9.47
N ARG A 166 12.32 0.26 10.03
CA ARG A 166 12.13 0.38 11.48
C ARG A 166 11.76 -0.95 12.13
N LEU A 167 11.19 -1.88 11.36
CA LEU A 167 10.86 -3.22 11.82
C LEU A 167 12.10 -4.14 11.83
N LEU A 168 13.01 -4.00 10.85
CA LEU A 168 14.23 -4.81 10.72
C LEU A 168 14.99 -5.03 12.05
N PRO A 169 15.44 -3.99 12.79
CA PRO A 169 16.20 -4.22 14.01
C PRO A 169 15.41 -4.92 15.11
N LEU A 170 14.09 -4.76 15.16
CA LEU A 170 13.24 -5.43 16.16
C LEU A 170 13.16 -6.93 15.88
N VAL A 171 13.16 -7.32 14.60
CA VAL A 171 13.19 -8.72 14.20
C VAL A 171 14.57 -9.32 14.44
N ASP A 172 15.64 -8.60 14.09
CA ASP A 172 17.03 -9.03 14.32
C ASP A 172 17.35 -9.22 15.83
N GLU A 173 16.79 -8.37 16.69
CA GLU A 173 16.96 -8.45 18.15
C GLU A 173 16.08 -9.53 18.81
N GLY A 174 15.15 -10.12 18.05
CA GLY A 174 14.11 -11.03 18.55
C GLY A 174 12.82 -10.27 18.87
N ILE A 175 11.87 -10.35 17.94
CA ILE A 175 10.62 -9.57 17.93
C ILE A 175 9.75 -9.78 19.19
N GLU A 176 9.83 -10.94 19.83
CA GLU A 176 9.19 -11.28 21.12
C GLU A 176 9.40 -10.21 22.21
N LYS A 177 10.57 -9.56 22.19
CA LYS A 177 10.98 -8.57 23.20
C LYS A 177 10.24 -7.23 23.05
N HIS A 178 9.55 -7.05 21.93
CA HIS A 178 8.96 -5.78 21.51
C HIS A 178 7.44 -5.83 21.39
N ILE A 179 6.82 -6.99 21.64
CA ILE A 179 5.38 -7.20 21.52
C ILE A 179 4.69 -6.94 22.85
#